data_AF-R9J0W9-F1
#
_entry.id   AF-R9J0W9-F1
#
_cell.length_a   1.000
_cell.length_b   1.000
_cell.length_c   1.000
_cell.angle_alpha   90.00
_cell.angle_beta   90.00
_cell.angle_gamma   90.00
#
_symmetry.space_group_name_H-M   'P 1'
#
loop_
_entity.id
_entity.type
_entity.pdbx_description
1 polymer ?
#
loop_
_entity_poly.entity_id
_entity_poly.type
_entity_poly.pdbx_seq_one_letter_code
_entity_poly.pdbx_strand_id
1 'polypeptide(L)'
;MEIDRSIALFQQEQWAREEEEKNRSFLEQYDPKNHIKYTLEELIEGIHKKKQYLYTLKLEFEERKLLSGRLAIPFIRDFFDVVDDEPDTALLASNSRHVTMTFSDTPGRKAVHSTEEWIEGMKGSMKAMNLHMSVEQTKVLGNMEYLCCTMPTAKGKIYNVVFYMQKDDRLYAGTLNCPEKDKEGMGLMLEACAHVIEEMNRQGGDVS
;
A
#
# COMPACT_ATOMS: atom_id res chain seq x y z
N MET A 1 57.38 -4.22 -2.39
CA MET A 1 56.51 -4.57 -3.54
C MET A 1 55.10 -4.96 -3.15
N GLU A 2 54.84 -5.62 -2.02
CA GLU A 2 53.45 -5.93 -1.59
C GLU A 2 52.66 -4.68 -1.14
N ILE A 3 53.34 -3.71 -0.52
CA ILE A 3 52.73 -2.46 -0.04
C ILE A 3 52.22 -1.59 -1.19
N ASP A 4 53.00 -1.46 -2.27
CA ASP A 4 52.60 -0.67 -3.45
C ASP A 4 51.38 -1.26 -4.18
N ARG A 5 51.29 -2.60 -4.22
CA ARG A 5 50.14 -3.31 -4.80
C ARG A 5 48.89 -3.14 -3.94
N SER A 6 49.04 -3.13 -2.61
CA SER A 6 47.93 -2.88 -1.68
C SER A 6 47.42 -1.44 -1.76
N ILE A 7 48.31 -0.46 -1.93
CA ILE A 7 47.95 0.95 -2.13
C ILE A 7 47.19 1.12 -3.44
N ALA A 8 47.66 0.50 -4.53
CA ALA A 8 47.01 0.58 -5.84
C ALA A 8 45.59 -0.04 -5.83
N LEU A 9 45.41 -1.19 -5.18
CA LEU A 9 44.09 -1.83 -5.02
C LEU A 9 43.14 -0.96 -4.18
N PHE A 10 43.62 -0.38 -3.09
CA PHE A 10 42.80 0.49 -2.24
C PHE A 10 42.37 1.78 -2.95
N GLN A 11 43.26 2.39 -3.75
CA GLN A 11 42.93 3.56 -4.57
C GLN A 11 41.92 3.23 -5.66
N GLN A 12 42.04 2.04 -6.29
CA GLN A 12 41.07 1.58 -7.28
C GLN A 12 39.68 1.35 -6.66
N GLU A 13 39.60 0.76 -5.47
CA GLU A 13 38.34 0.59 -4.74
C GLU A 13 37.72 1.90 -4.25
N GLN A 14 38.55 2.89 -3.91
CA GLN A 14 38.10 4.23 -3.55
C GLN A 14 37.51 4.95 -4.77
N TRP A 15 38.22 4.94 -5.91
CA TRP A 15 37.72 5.53 -7.15
C TRP A 15 36.47 4.83 -7.67
N ALA A 16 36.41 3.50 -7.61
CA ALA A 16 35.21 2.77 -7.99
C ALA A 16 34.01 3.14 -7.10
N ARG A 17 34.21 3.29 -5.78
CA ARG A 17 33.15 3.75 -4.86
C ARG A 17 32.74 5.19 -5.12
N GLU A 18 33.69 6.09 -5.33
CA GLU A 18 33.40 7.50 -5.64
C GLU A 18 32.68 7.64 -6.99
N GLU A 19 33.03 6.80 -7.98
CA GLU A 19 32.40 6.79 -9.30
C GLU A 19 31.00 6.17 -9.23
N GLU A 20 30.79 5.09 -8.48
CA GLU A 20 29.47 4.52 -8.18
C GLU A 20 28.59 5.52 -7.41
N GLU A 21 29.15 6.24 -6.44
CA GLU A 21 28.42 7.22 -5.65
C GLU A 21 28.07 8.47 -6.48
N LYS A 22 29.00 8.94 -7.34
CA LYS A 22 28.70 9.98 -8.33
C LYS A 22 27.62 9.53 -9.30
N ASN A 23 27.71 8.32 -9.83
CA ASN A 23 26.73 7.80 -10.77
C ASN A 23 25.35 7.59 -10.12
N ARG A 24 25.33 7.09 -8.87
CA ARG A 24 24.10 7.00 -8.05
C ARG A 24 23.50 8.38 -7.80
N SER A 25 24.30 9.35 -7.35
CA SER A 25 23.83 10.72 -7.11
C SER A 25 23.34 11.42 -8.39
N PHE A 26 23.98 11.15 -9.53
CA PHE A 26 23.58 11.65 -10.83
C PHE A 26 22.24 11.05 -11.28
N LEU A 27 22.05 9.73 -11.12
CA LEU A 27 20.78 9.06 -11.42
C LEU A 27 19.64 9.51 -10.49
N GLU A 28 19.93 9.71 -9.21
CA GLU A 28 18.96 10.21 -8.21
C GLU A 28 18.44 11.62 -8.58
N GLN A 29 19.25 12.47 -9.19
CA GLN A 29 18.80 13.79 -9.65
C GLN A 29 17.70 13.72 -10.71
N TYR A 30 17.65 12.64 -11.49
CA TYR A 30 16.64 12.42 -12.53
C TYR A 30 15.51 11.48 -12.08
N ASP A 31 15.52 10.99 -10.84
CA ASP A 31 14.43 10.14 -10.34
C ASP A 31 13.13 10.97 -10.28
N PRO A 32 12.09 10.61 -11.05
CA PRO A 32 10.82 11.32 -11.03
C PRO A 32 10.19 11.39 -9.63
N LYS A 33 10.53 10.46 -8.73
CA LYS A 33 10.07 10.46 -7.33
C LYS A 33 10.47 11.71 -6.56
N ASN A 34 11.58 12.34 -6.94
CA ASN A 34 12.08 13.55 -6.29
C ASN A 34 11.36 14.81 -6.75
N HIS A 35 10.71 14.78 -7.92
CA HIS A 35 10.14 15.98 -8.58
C HIS A 35 8.63 15.93 -8.74
N ILE A 36 8.05 14.73 -8.87
CA ILE A 36 6.61 14.54 -9.03
C ILE A 36 6.02 14.25 -7.66
N LYS A 37 5.07 15.09 -7.26
CA LYS A 37 4.25 14.89 -6.06
C LYS A 37 2.80 14.71 -6.50
N TYR A 38 2.08 13.90 -5.74
CA TYR A 38 0.68 13.58 -5.99
C TYR A 38 -0.16 14.10 -4.83
N THR A 39 -1.38 14.51 -5.13
CA THR A 39 -2.43 14.64 -4.11
C THR A 39 -3.29 13.38 -4.10
N LEU A 40 -4.01 13.18 -2.99
CA LEU A 40 -4.90 12.04 -2.85
C LEU A 40 -6.06 12.13 -3.85
N GLU A 41 -6.60 13.34 -4.02
CA GLU A 41 -7.73 13.65 -4.91
C GLU A 41 -7.37 13.40 -6.38
N GLU A 42 -6.16 13.76 -6.81
CA GLU A 42 -5.67 13.48 -8.17
C GLU A 42 -5.64 11.98 -8.47
N LEU A 43 -5.18 11.18 -7.49
CA LEU A 43 -5.10 9.73 -7.66
C LEU A 43 -6.48 9.08 -7.67
N ILE A 44 -7.40 9.54 -6.82
CA ILE A 44 -8.82 9.10 -6.83
C ILE A 44 -9.44 9.38 -8.20
N GLU A 45 -9.29 10.60 -8.73
CA GLU A 45 -9.81 10.96 -10.05
C GLU A 45 -9.19 10.09 -11.17
N GLY A 46 -7.89 9.78 -11.07
CA GLY A 46 -7.21 8.85 -11.97
C GLY A 46 -7.81 7.44 -11.98
N ILE A 47 -8.17 6.94 -10.80
CA ILE A 47 -8.85 5.65 -10.65
C ILE A 47 -10.25 5.70 -11.29
N HIS A 48 -11.03 6.77 -11.05
CA HIS A 48 -12.35 6.95 -11.68
C HIS A 48 -12.27 7.02 -13.21
N LYS A 49 -11.23 7.68 -13.74
CA LYS A 49 -10.90 7.71 -15.18
C LYS A 49 -10.36 6.39 -15.72
N LYS A 50 -10.23 5.37 -14.87
CA LYS A 50 -9.70 4.02 -15.18
C LYS A 50 -8.24 3.99 -15.63
N LYS A 51 -7.52 5.09 -15.44
CA LYS A 51 -6.14 5.22 -15.91
C LYS A 51 -5.39 6.28 -15.12
N GLN A 52 -4.28 5.89 -14.52
CA GLN A 52 -3.39 6.78 -13.76
C GLN A 52 -1.93 6.49 -14.06
N TYR A 53 -1.11 7.54 -14.09
CA TYR A 53 0.34 7.39 -14.13
C TYR A 53 0.92 7.63 -12.74
N LEU A 54 1.66 6.65 -12.23
CA LEU A 54 2.47 6.77 -11.04
C LEU A 54 3.94 6.81 -11.44
N TYR A 55 4.51 8.00 -11.46
CA TYR A 55 5.78 8.31 -12.11
C TYR A 55 5.76 7.85 -13.57
N THR A 56 6.58 6.86 -13.92
CA THR A 56 6.62 6.25 -15.26
C THR A 56 5.71 5.02 -15.38
N LEU A 57 5.14 4.54 -14.27
CA LEU A 57 4.28 3.36 -14.24
C LEU A 57 2.85 3.74 -14.66
N LYS A 58 2.41 3.19 -15.79
CA LYS A 58 1.02 3.27 -16.22
C LYS A 58 0.18 2.23 -15.47
N LEU A 59 -0.88 2.68 -14.83
CA LEU A 59 -1.87 1.86 -14.15
C LEU A 59 -3.21 2.00 -14.88
N GLU A 60 -3.85 0.87 -15.16
CA GLU A 60 -5.19 0.81 -15.75
C GLU A 60 -6.11 0.06 -14.78
N PHE A 61 -7.30 0.61 -14.55
CA PHE A 61 -8.21 0.10 -13.52
C PHE A 61 -9.48 -0.46 -14.14
N GLU A 62 -9.99 -1.52 -13.54
CA GLU A 62 -11.30 -2.08 -13.82
C GLU A 62 -12.03 -2.39 -12.52
N GLU A 63 -13.37 -2.42 -12.57
CA GLU A 63 -14.13 -2.94 -11.43
C GLU A 63 -13.96 -4.46 -11.37
N ARG A 64 -13.57 -4.96 -10.21
CA ARG A 64 -13.58 -6.39 -9.92
C ARG A 64 -14.34 -6.66 -8.64
N LYS A 65 -15.11 -7.73 -8.61
CA LYS A 65 -15.81 -8.19 -7.42
C LYS A 65 -15.08 -9.40 -6.83
N LEU A 66 -14.72 -9.29 -5.55
CA LEU A 66 -14.05 -10.33 -4.75
C LEU A 66 -15.01 -10.89 -3.69
N LEU A 67 -14.58 -11.92 -2.97
CA LEU A 67 -15.31 -12.49 -1.83
C LEU A 67 -16.71 -12.96 -2.25
N SER A 68 -16.74 -13.78 -3.30
CA SER A 68 -17.98 -14.24 -3.96
C SER A 68 -18.92 -13.10 -4.40
N GLY A 69 -18.32 -12.01 -4.89
CA GLY A 69 -19.06 -10.88 -5.46
C GLY A 69 -19.49 -9.80 -4.46
N ARG A 70 -19.14 -9.95 -3.17
CA ARG A 70 -19.63 -9.08 -2.10
C ARG A 70 -18.85 -7.78 -1.94
N LEU A 71 -17.59 -7.77 -2.35
CA LEU A 71 -16.71 -6.59 -2.27
C LEU A 71 -16.29 -6.16 -3.67
N ALA A 72 -16.66 -4.94 -4.08
CA ALA A 72 -16.18 -4.35 -5.33
C ALA A 72 -14.87 -3.57 -5.09
N ILE A 73 -13.89 -3.68 -5.97
CA ILE A 73 -12.61 -2.98 -5.85
C ILE A 73 -12.17 -2.35 -7.19
N PRO A 74 -11.38 -1.26 -7.16
CA PRO A 74 -10.65 -0.78 -8.33
C PRO A 74 -9.44 -1.70 -8.58
N PHE A 75 -9.63 -2.76 -9.35
CA PHE A 75 -8.58 -3.72 -9.67
C PHE A 75 -7.61 -3.15 -10.70
N ILE A 76 -6.31 -3.24 -10.41
CA ILE A 76 -5.25 -2.79 -11.30
C ILE A 76 -4.92 -3.91 -12.30
N ARG A 77 -5.21 -3.68 -13.58
CA ARG A 77 -4.94 -4.63 -14.66
C ARG A 77 -3.45 -4.89 -14.82
N ASP A 78 -3.12 -6.16 -15.10
CA ASP A 78 -1.75 -6.61 -15.40
C ASP A 78 -0.69 -6.20 -14.36
N PHE A 79 -1.11 -6.03 -13.11
CA PHE A 79 -0.25 -5.56 -12.01
C PHE A 79 0.16 -6.66 -11.04
N PHE A 80 -0.76 -7.57 -10.73
CA PHE A 80 -0.57 -8.63 -9.72
C PHE A 80 -0.10 -9.92 -10.39
N ASP A 81 0.94 -10.52 -9.82
CA ASP A 81 1.47 -11.82 -10.22
C ASP A 81 0.64 -12.97 -9.61
N VAL A 82 0.06 -12.72 -8.44
CA VAL A 82 -0.77 -13.67 -7.70
C VAL A 82 -2.12 -13.02 -7.42
N VAL A 83 -3.19 -13.73 -7.79
CA VAL A 83 -4.57 -13.38 -7.48
C VAL A 83 -5.22 -14.64 -6.92
N ASP A 84 -5.56 -14.59 -5.65
CA ASP A 84 -6.28 -15.64 -4.93
C ASP A 84 -7.56 -15.03 -4.36
N ASP A 85 -8.71 -15.59 -4.71
CA ASP A 85 -10.04 -15.07 -4.34
C ASP A 85 -10.89 -16.23 -3.85
N GLU A 86 -10.82 -16.46 -2.54
CA GLU A 86 -11.66 -17.42 -1.84
C GLU A 86 -12.95 -16.73 -1.34
N PRO A 87 -13.98 -17.50 -0.96
CA PRO A 87 -15.26 -16.93 -0.55
C PRO A 87 -15.16 -15.90 0.58
N ASP A 88 -14.29 -16.10 1.57
CA ASP A 88 -14.20 -15.25 2.77
C ASP A 88 -12.90 -14.44 2.85
N THR A 89 -11.92 -14.74 1.98
CA THR A 89 -10.62 -14.06 1.94
C THR A 89 -10.10 -13.91 0.51
N ALA A 90 -9.44 -12.80 0.22
CA ALA A 90 -8.76 -12.60 -1.05
C ALA A 90 -7.35 -12.00 -0.85
N LEU A 91 -6.41 -12.42 -1.71
CA LEU A 91 -5.02 -11.95 -1.75
C LEU A 91 -4.64 -11.57 -3.18
N LEU A 92 -4.20 -10.33 -3.36
CA LEU A 92 -3.59 -9.83 -4.57
C LEU A 92 -2.14 -9.47 -4.26
N ALA A 93 -1.16 -10.02 -4.99
CA ALA A 93 0.25 -9.73 -4.75
C ALA A 93 1.01 -9.44 -6.06
N SER A 94 1.78 -8.36 -6.05
CA SER A 94 2.77 -8.02 -7.07
C SER A 94 4.16 -8.21 -6.49
N ASN A 95 4.83 -9.28 -6.89
CA ASN A 95 6.18 -9.62 -6.46
C ASN A 95 7.19 -8.61 -6.96
N SER A 96 7.04 -8.15 -8.22
CA SER A 96 7.98 -7.20 -8.82
C SER A 96 7.93 -5.82 -8.17
N ARG A 97 6.80 -5.44 -7.59
CA ARG A 97 6.57 -4.13 -6.94
C ARG A 97 6.50 -4.22 -5.43
N HIS A 98 6.55 -5.43 -4.86
CA HIS A 98 6.38 -5.70 -3.44
C HIS A 98 5.09 -5.09 -2.85
N VAL A 99 4.01 -5.12 -3.63
CA VAL A 99 2.69 -4.61 -3.22
C VAL A 99 1.78 -5.79 -2.95
N THR A 100 1.06 -5.77 -1.83
CA THR A 100 0.00 -6.74 -1.56
C THR A 100 -1.28 -6.07 -1.11
N MET A 101 -2.42 -6.66 -1.48
CA MET A 101 -3.75 -6.25 -1.05
C MET A 101 -4.46 -7.50 -0.56
N THR A 102 -4.82 -7.50 0.72
CA THR A 102 -5.56 -8.60 1.34
C THR A 102 -6.91 -8.09 1.79
N PHE A 103 -7.93 -8.93 1.60
CA PHE A 103 -9.29 -8.64 1.97
C PHE A 103 -9.87 -9.84 2.70
N SER A 104 -10.77 -9.57 3.64
CA SER A 104 -11.55 -10.60 4.30
C SER A 104 -12.92 -10.06 4.64
N ASP A 105 -13.92 -10.93 4.70
CA ASP A 105 -15.22 -10.59 5.25
C ASP A 105 -15.68 -11.59 6.31
N THR A 106 -16.14 -11.06 7.43
CA THR A 106 -16.62 -11.87 8.55
C THR A 106 -18.10 -11.57 8.79
N PRO A 107 -18.97 -12.60 8.88
CA PRO A 107 -20.35 -12.42 9.32
C PRO A 107 -20.35 -11.83 10.74
N GLY A 108 -21.04 -10.73 10.96
CA GLY A 108 -21.06 -10.09 12.27
C GLY A 108 -21.79 -8.75 12.30
N ARG A 109 -22.72 -8.61 13.25
CA ARG A 109 -23.28 -7.31 13.64
C ARG A 109 -22.17 -6.52 14.33
N LYS A 110 -21.86 -5.33 13.79
CA LYS A 110 -21.04 -4.26 14.37
C LYS A 110 -20.18 -4.73 15.55
N ALA A 111 -18.88 -4.88 15.32
CA ALA A 111 -17.95 -4.62 16.41
C ALA A 111 -18.25 -3.20 16.90
N VAL A 112 -18.91 -3.09 18.06
CA VAL A 112 -19.09 -1.84 18.80
C VAL A 112 -17.75 -1.52 19.44
N HIS A 113 -16.72 -1.39 18.61
CA HIS A 113 -15.42 -0.92 19.02
C HIS A 113 -15.23 0.44 18.38
N SER A 114 -14.89 1.43 19.19
CA SER A 114 -14.42 2.70 18.66
C SER A 114 -13.16 2.47 17.83
N THR A 115 -12.84 3.38 16.92
CA THR A 115 -11.58 3.36 16.17
C THR A 115 -10.36 3.18 17.08
N GLU A 116 -10.42 3.77 18.27
CA GLU A 116 -9.37 3.71 19.28
C GLU A 116 -9.21 2.30 19.86
N GLU A 117 -10.32 1.63 20.22
CA GLU A 117 -10.29 0.25 20.73
C GLU A 117 -9.75 -0.73 19.68
N TRP A 118 -10.10 -0.51 18.41
CA TRP A 118 -9.54 -1.30 17.31
C TRP A 118 -8.03 -1.05 17.12
N ILE A 119 -7.59 0.21 17.10
CA ILE A 119 -6.16 0.56 17.02
C ILE A 119 -5.40 -0.05 18.19
N GLU A 120 -5.97 -0.02 19.39
CA GLU A 120 -5.36 -0.59 20.59
C GLU A 120 -5.28 -2.12 20.50
N GLY A 121 -6.35 -2.79 20.05
CA GLY A 121 -6.37 -4.22 19.78
C GLY A 121 -5.33 -4.65 18.74
N MET A 122 -5.18 -3.88 17.65
CA MET A 122 -4.12 -4.09 16.66
C MET A 122 -2.74 -3.89 17.27
N LYS A 123 -2.50 -2.78 17.98
CA LYS A 123 -1.22 -2.52 18.66
C LYS A 123 -0.89 -3.65 19.64
N GLY A 124 -1.87 -4.14 20.39
CA GLY A 124 -1.73 -5.26 21.33
C GLY A 124 -1.34 -6.57 20.62
N SER A 125 -2.06 -6.93 19.56
CA SER A 125 -1.79 -8.12 18.76
C SER A 125 -0.39 -8.09 18.12
N MET A 126 0.01 -6.91 17.61
CA MET A 126 1.34 -6.73 17.01
C MET A 126 2.45 -6.76 18.05
N LYS A 127 2.25 -6.15 19.24
CA LYS A 127 3.18 -6.24 20.36
C LYS A 127 3.37 -7.69 20.83
N ALA A 128 2.31 -8.49 20.85
CA ALA A 128 2.40 -9.92 21.20
C ALA A 128 3.29 -10.71 20.22
N MET A 129 3.41 -10.24 18.97
CA MET A 129 4.31 -10.78 17.95
C MET A 129 5.69 -10.09 17.92
N ASN A 130 6.03 -9.26 18.92
CA ASN A 130 7.23 -8.42 18.97
C ASN A 130 7.38 -7.44 17.79
N LEU A 131 6.28 -7.01 17.19
CA LEU A 131 6.26 -6.03 16.11
C LEU A 131 5.77 -4.66 16.65
N HIS A 132 6.56 -3.62 16.41
CA HIS A 132 6.20 -2.26 16.79
C HIS A 132 5.51 -1.53 15.63
N MET A 133 4.23 -1.23 15.78
CA MET A 133 3.45 -0.48 14.78
C MET A 133 3.47 1.02 15.10
N SER A 134 3.82 1.83 14.11
CA SER A 134 3.72 3.29 14.18
C SER A 134 2.54 3.77 13.35
N VAL A 135 1.46 4.19 14.02
CA VAL A 135 0.28 4.77 13.36
C VAL A 135 0.60 6.22 13.00
N GLU A 136 0.38 6.58 11.75
CA GLU A 136 0.66 7.92 11.24
C GLU A 136 -0.61 8.74 11.09
N GLN A 137 -1.69 8.12 10.63
CA GLN A 137 -2.99 8.77 10.46
C GLN A 137 -4.12 7.76 10.64
N THR A 138 -5.27 8.29 11.04
CA THR A 138 -6.54 7.57 11.13
C THR A 138 -7.62 8.50 10.57
N LYS A 139 -8.49 7.99 9.70
CA LYS A 139 -9.60 8.75 9.13
C LYS A 139 -10.87 7.89 9.03
N VAL A 140 -12.01 8.57 9.02
CA VAL A 140 -13.34 7.99 8.79
C VAL A 140 -13.84 8.48 7.44
N LEU A 141 -14.27 7.54 6.59
CA LEU A 141 -14.85 7.78 5.26
C LEU A 141 -16.20 7.07 5.18
N GLY A 142 -17.30 7.80 5.32
CA GLY A 142 -18.64 7.20 5.26
C GLY A 142 -18.82 6.10 6.31
N ASN A 143 -18.97 4.85 5.85
CA ASN A 143 -19.08 3.64 6.67
C ASN A 143 -17.77 2.84 6.79
N MET A 144 -16.67 3.36 6.24
CA MET A 144 -15.33 2.81 6.36
C MET A 144 -14.50 3.67 7.31
N GLU A 145 -13.65 3.03 8.10
CA GLU A 145 -12.59 3.69 8.83
C GLU A 145 -11.28 3.05 8.44
N TYR A 146 -10.24 3.86 8.33
CA TYR A 146 -8.92 3.36 7.96
C TYR A 146 -7.82 4.07 8.72
N LEU A 147 -6.70 3.38 8.85
CA LEU A 147 -5.46 3.94 9.35
C LEU A 147 -4.35 3.70 8.34
N CYS A 148 -3.35 4.57 8.39
CA CYS A 148 -2.07 4.28 7.78
C CYS A 148 -1.01 4.12 8.85
N CYS A 149 -0.20 3.06 8.71
CA CYS A 149 0.85 2.75 9.66
C CYS A 149 2.08 2.17 8.98
N THR A 150 3.21 2.34 9.65
CA THR A 150 4.45 1.66 9.29
C THR A 150 4.75 0.54 10.27
N MET A 151 5.31 -0.55 9.73
CA MET A 151 5.67 -1.72 10.51
C MET A 151 7.05 -2.24 10.09
N PRO A 152 7.94 -2.57 11.04
CA PRO A 152 9.21 -3.21 10.73
C PRO A 152 8.98 -4.67 10.35
N THR A 153 9.72 -5.14 9.36
CA THR A 153 9.80 -6.55 8.95
C THR A 153 11.27 -6.95 8.84
N ALA A 154 11.54 -8.24 8.71
CA ALA A 154 12.91 -8.74 8.49
C ALA A 154 13.58 -8.15 7.22
N LYS A 155 12.79 -7.67 6.24
CA LYS A 155 13.29 -7.11 4.96
C LYS A 155 13.27 -5.58 4.91
N GLY A 156 12.99 -4.91 6.03
CA GLY A 156 12.83 -3.45 6.11
C GLY A 156 11.42 -3.06 6.55
N LYS A 157 11.04 -1.80 6.37
CA LYS A 157 9.75 -1.29 6.80
C LYS A 157 8.72 -1.35 5.69
N ILE A 158 7.51 -1.73 6.06
CA ILE A 158 6.33 -1.69 5.18
C ILE A 158 5.42 -0.55 5.62
N TYR A 159 4.80 0.11 4.64
CA TYR A 159 3.71 1.04 4.84
C TYR A 159 2.40 0.31 4.53
N ASN A 160 1.42 0.42 5.43
CA ASN A 160 0.13 -0.23 5.33
C ASN A 160 -0.98 0.81 5.37
N VAL A 161 -1.97 0.62 4.51
CA VAL A 161 -3.31 1.20 4.62
C VAL A 161 -4.23 0.07 5.06
N VAL A 162 -4.74 0.16 6.29
CA VAL A 162 -5.62 -0.85 6.88
C VAL A 162 -6.98 -0.23 7.07
N PHE A 163 -8.03 -0.85 6.55
CA PHE A 163 -9.39 -0.38 6.69
C PHE A 163 -10.33 -1.46 7.22
N TYR A 164 -11.43 -1.02 7.81
CA TYR A 164 -12.62 -1.83 8.02
C TYR A 164 -13.85 -1.06 7.55
N MET A 165 -14.80 -1.80 7.01
CA MET A 165 -16.04 -1.24 6.46
C MET A 165 -17.21 -2.13 6.86
N GLN A 166 -18.21 -1.53 7.49
CA GLN A 166 -19.47 -2.24 7.75
C GLN A 166 -20.36 -2.13 6.52
N LYS A 167 -20.73 -3.27 5.94
CA LYS A 167 -21.68 -3.35 4.83
C LYS A 167 -22.64 -4.51 5.10
N ASP A 168 -23.93 -4.21 5.16
CA ASP A 168 -24.98 -5.13 5.60
C ASP A 168 -24.68 -5.66 7.01
N ASP A 169 -24.86 -6.97 7.22
CA ASP A 169 -24.57 -7.72 8.42
C ASP A 169 -23.12 -8.26 8.47
N ARG A 170 -22.22 -7.67 7.67
CA ARG A 170 -20.84 -8.14 7.52
C ARG A 170 -19.82 -7.02 7.73
N LEU A 171 -18.70 -7.41 8.31
CA LEU A 171 -17.53 -6.56 8.48
C LEU A 171 -16.50 -6.96 7.44
N TYR A 172 -16.14 -6.01 6.57
CA TYR A 172 -15.05 -6.16 5.62
C TYR A 172 -13.81 -5.55 6.21
N ALA A 173 -12.67 -6.22 6.09
CA ALA A 173 -11.37 -5.69 6.43
C ALA A 173 -10.44 -5.79 5.23
N GLY A 174 -9.62 -4.76 5.03
CA GLY A 174 -8.62 -4.73 3.98
C GLY A 174 -7.27 -4.25 4.51
N THR A 175 -6.20 -4.89 4.07
CA THR A 175 -4.82 -4.44 4.32
C THR A 175 -4.10 -4.33 2.98
N LEU A 176 -3.77 -3.10 2.60
CA LEU A 176 -3.01 -2.77 1.40
C LEU A 176 -1.63 -2.31 1.84
N ASN A 177 -0.57 -2.88 1.28
CA ASN A 177 0.78 -2.53 1.69
C ASN A 177 1.77 -2.40 0.53
N CYS A 178 2.81 -1.62 0.79
CA CYS A 178 3.98 -1.45 -0.05
C CYS A 178 5.22 -1.22 0.84
N PRO A 179 6.44 -1.23 0.28
CA PRO A 179 7.62 -0.79 1.02
C PRO A 179 7.47 0.67 1.48
N GLU A 180 7.96 1.01 2.69
CA GLU A 180 7.88 2.38 3.24
C GLU A 180 8.53 3.42 2.31
N LYS A 181 9.61 3.06 1.63
CA LYS A 181 10.30 3.93 0.65
C LYS A 181 9.41 4.36 -0.53
N ASP A 182 8.33 3.62 -0.81
CA ASP A 182 7.41 3.89 -1.92
C ASP A 182 6.11 4.56 -1.44
N LYS A 183 6.04 4.95 -0.15
CA LYS A 183 4.87 5.55 0.49
C LYS A 183 4.34 6.79 -0.24
N GLU A 184 5.20 7.71 -0.67
CA GLU A 184 4.77 8.98 -1.28
C GLU A 184 4.08 8.81 -2.63
N GLY A 185 4.31 7.67 -3.32
CA GLY A 185 3.65 7.37 -4.58
C GLY A 185 2.69 6.20 -4.46
N MET A 186 3.23 5.00 -4.23
CA MET A 186 2.43 3.78 -4.14
C MET A 186 1.59 3.76 -2.86
N GLY A 187 2.13 4.20 -1.72
CA GLY A 187 1.34 4.28 -0.48
C GLY A 187 0.12 5.19 -0.63
N LEU A 188 0.30 6.36 -1.26
CA LEU A 188 -0.80 7.28 -1.56
C LEU A 188 -1.78 6.71 -2.60
N MET A 189 -1.30 5.96 -3.60
CA MET A 189 -2.16 5.23 -4.54
C MET A 189 -3.02 4.17 -3.83
N LEU A 190 -2.45 3.44 -2.87
CA LEU A 190 -3.18 2.44 -2.08
C LEU A 190 -4.21 3.12 -1.17
N GLU A 191 -3.89 4.30 -0.60
CA GLU A 191 -4.87 5.12 0.11
C GLU A 191 -6.01 5.54 -0.82
N ALA A 192 -5.71 6.03 -2.03
CA ALA A 192 -6.73 6.36 -3.03
C ALA A 192 -7.61 5.15 -3.41
N CYS A 193 -7.01 3.95 -3.53
CA CYS A 193 -7.78 2.73 -3.74
C CYS A 193 -8.74 2.45 -2.58
N ALA A 194 -8.35 2.66 -1.32
CA ALA A 194 -9.24 2.49 -0.18
C ALA A 194 -10.45 3.45 -0.24
N HIS A 195 -10.24 4.71 -0.63
CA HIS A 195 -11.33 5.67 -0.84
C HIS A 195 -12.31 5.19 -1.91
N VAL A 196 -11.80 4.77 -3.07
CA VAL A 196 -12.65 4.28 -4.16
C VAL A 196 -13.34 2.96 -3.79
N ILE A 197 -12.71 2.09 -3.00
CA ILE A 197 -13.37 0.88 -2.47
C ILE A 197 -14.57 1.26 -1.61
N GLU A 198 -14.45 2.25 -0.73
CA GLU A 198 -15.57 2.71 0.07
C GLU A 198 -16.70 3.26 -0.83
N GLU A 199 -16.38 4.11 -1.80
CA GLU A 199 -17.35 4.67 -2.74
C GLU A 199 -18.11 3.59 -3.51
N MET A 200 -17.40 2.59 -4.02
CA MET A 200 -17.97 1.47 -4.79
C MET A 200 -18.86 0.54 -3.94
N ASN A 201 -18.75 0.60 -2.61
CA ASN A 201 -19.46 -0.30 -1.69
C ASN A 201 -20.37 0.42 -0.71
N ARG A 202 -20.46 1.74 -0.76
CA ARG A 202 -21.29 2.56 0.12
C ARG A 202 -22.77 2.17 -0.05
N GLN A 203 -23.44 1.93 1.06
CA GLN A 203 -24.87 1.62 1.07
C GLN A 203 -25.69 2.91 1.05
N GLY A 204 -26.57 3.06 0.05
CA GLY A 204 -27.50 4.20 -0.04
C GLY A 204 -27.14 5.24 -1.11
N GLY A 205 -27.07 4.81 -2.37
CA GLY A 205 -26.91 5.69 -3.53
C GLY A 205 -27.71 5.22 -4.74
N ASP A 206 -28.99 4.89 -4.58
CA ASP A 206 -29.94 5.02 -5.69
C ASP A 206 -30.58 6.40 -5.58
N VAL A 207 -30.22 7.29 -6.50
CA VAL A 207 -31.18 8.26 -7.05
C VAL A 207 -30.95 8.28 -8.57
N SER A 208 -31.72 7.42 -9.24
CA SER A 208 -32.38 7.61 -10.54
C SER A 208 -31.59 8.18 -11.71
#